data_AF-A0A3D4ZM19-F1
#
_entry.id   AF-A0A3D4ZM19-F1
#
_cell.length_a   1.000
_cell.length_b   1.000
_cell.length_c   1.000
_cell.angle_alpha   90.00
_cell.angle_beta   90.00
_cell.angle_gamma   90.00
#
_symmetry.space_group_name_H-M   'P 1'
#
loop_
_entity.id
_entity.type
_entity.pdbx_description
1 polymer ?
#
loop_
_entity_poly.entity_id
_entity_poly.type
_entity_poly.pdbx_seq_one_letter_code
_entity_poly.pdbx_strand_id
1 'polypeptide(L)' 'KASLSLEYIAILIKSLGVCYLTQLASDACRDAGEMAISSKLELAGKITVLSLGLPLFGKLLEIVKQLIAI' A
#
# COMPACT_ATOMS: atom_id res chain seq x y z
N LYS A 1 20.20 -9.85 14.06
CA LYS A 1 20.19 -9.31 12.67
C LYS A 1 18.75 -9.32 12.21
N ALA A 2 18.12 -8.16 12.03
CA ALA A 2 16.75 -8.09 11.51
C ALA A 2 16.77 -8.51 10.04
N SER A 3 16.60 -9.81 9.77
CA SER A 3 16.38 -10.34 8.44
C SER A 3 14.99 -9.90 8.00
N LEU A 4 14.88 -8.64 7.56
CA LEU A 4 13.68 -8.16 6.89
C LEU A 4 13.44 -9.10 5.72
N SER A 5 12.32 -9.84 5.75
CA SER A 5 12.04 -10.79 4.69
C SER A 5 11.92 -10.03 3.37
N LEU A 6 12.42 -10.64 2.29
CA LEU A 6 12.32 -10.07 0.94
C LEU A 6 10.86 -9.76 0.57
N GLU A 7 9.90 -10.49 1.17
CA GLU A 7 8.47 -10.26 1.03
C GLU A 7 8.02 -8.92 1.62
N TYR A 8 8.47 -8.55 2.82
CA TYR A 8 8.14 -7.23 3.40
C TYR A 8 8.77 -6.09 2.59
N ILE A 9 10.02 -6.26 2.12
CA ILE A 9 10.67 -5.28 1.24
C ILE A 9 9.89 -5.12 -0.06
N ALA A 10 9.44 -6.22 -0.66
CA ALA A 10 8.65 -6.18 -1.89
C ALA A 10 7.33 -5.42 -1.70
N ILE A 11 6.64 -5.61 -0.55
CA ILE A 11 5.42 -4.86 -0.22
C ILE A 11 5.71 -3.37 -0.08
N LEU A 12 6.80 -2.99 0.62
CA LEU A 12 7.22 -1.60 0.78
C LEU A 12 7.55 -0.92 -0.55
N ILE A 13 8.29 -1.59 -1.43
CA ILE A 13 8.65 -1.04 -2.74
C ILE A 13 7.40 -0.91 -3.63
N LYS A 14 6.48 -1.89 -3.59
CA LYS A 14 5.21 -1.82 -4.34
C LYS A 14 4.34 -0.67 -3.86
N SER A 15 4.18 -0.48 -2.54
CA SER A 15 3.37 0.61 -2.00
C SER A 15 3.99 1.97 -2.32
N LEU A 16 5.31 2.10 -2.23
CA LEU A 16 6.03 3.32 -2.62
C LEU A 16 5.81 3.65 -4.10
N GLY A 17 5.92 2.65 -4.99
CA GLY A 17 5.67 2.81 -6.41
C GLY A 17 4.23 3.25 -6.70
N VAL A 18 3.23 2.64 -6.05
CA VAL A 18 1.82 3.03 -6.17
C VAL A 18 1.60 4.47 -5.72
N CYS A 19 2.16 4.88 -4.57
CA CYS A 19 2.05 6.27 -4.09
C CYS A 19 2.62 7.25 -5.11
N TYR A 20 3.83 7.00 -5.61
CA TYR A 20 4.49 7.91 -6.54
C TYR A 20 3.72 8.04 -7.87
N LEU A 21 3.27 6.91 -8.43
CA LEU A 21 2.45 6.91 -9.65
C LEU A 21 1.11 7.61 -9.45
N THR A 22 0.44 7.37 -8.32
CA THR A 22 -0.83 8.03 -7.99
C THR A 22 -0.65 9.55 -7.87
N GLN A 23 0.41 9.99 -7.20
CA GLN A 23 0.71 11.41 -7.01
C GLN A 23 0.94 12.10 -8.36
N LEU A 24 1.81 11.52 -9.21
CA LEU A 24 2.09 12.04 -10.55
C LEU A 24 0.84 12.13 -11.42
N ALA A 25 0.02 11.08 -11.43
CA ALA A 25 -1.20 11.07 -12.22
C ALA A 25 -2.28 12.02 -11.65
N SER A 26 -2.35 12.18 -10.33
CA SER A 26 -3.26 13.15 -9.68
C SER A 26 -2.87 14.58 -9.99
N ASP A 27 -1.58 14.90 -9.91
CA ASP A 27 -1.06 16.22 -10.22
C ASP A 27 -1.27 16.55 -11.70
N ALA A 28 -1.04 15.59 -12.62
CA ALA A 28 -1.36 15.76 -14.03
C ALA A 28 -2.86 16.03 -14.28
N CYS A 29 -3.76 15.34 -13.58
CA CYS A 29 -5.21 15.63 -13.66
C CYS A 29 -5.55 17.02 -13.11
N ARG A 30 -4.89 17.45 -12.03
CA ARG A 30 -5.09 18.79 -11.46
C ARG A 30 -4.61 19.89 -12.40
N ASP A 31 -3.48 19.68 -13.06
CA ASP A 31 -2.92 20.60 -14.06
C ASP A 31 -3.83 20.71 -15.31
N ALA A 32 -4.55 19.64 -15.65
CA ALA A 32 -5.57 19.65 -16.69
C ALA A 32 -6.90 20.33 -16.28
N GLY A 33 -7.02 20.78 -15.02
CA GLY A 33 -8.25 21.37 -14.47
C GLY A 33 -9.25 20.35 -13.90
N GLU A 34 -8.94 19.05 -13.92
CA GLU A 34 -9.83 17.95 -13.53
C GLU A 34 -9.70 17.58 -12.04
N MET A 35 -10.03 18.54 -11.16
CA MET A 35 -9.94 18.39 -9.69
C MET A 35 -10.80 17.23 -9.13
N ALA A 36 -11.95 16.97 -9.74
CA ALA A 36 -12.83 15.88 -9.32
C ALA A 36 -12.21 14.49 -9.59
N ILE A 37 -11.45 14.35 -10.68
CA ILE A 37 -10.76 13.11 -11.04
C ILE A 37 -9.51 12.94 -10.20
N SER A 38 -8.72 14.01 -10.00
CA SER A 38 -7.56 14.03 -9.10
C SER A 38 -7.92 13.51 -7.70
N SER A 39 -9.00 14.03 -7.09
CA SER A 39 -9.45 13.59 -5.76
C SER A 39 -9.80 12.10 -5.71
N LYS A 40 -10.42 11.56 -6.77
CA LYS A 40 -10.76 10.13 -6.85
C LYS A 40 -9.51 9.27 -6.99
N LEU A 41 -8.52 9.76 -7.72
CA LEU A 41 -7.26 9.07 -7.93
C LEU A 41 -6.45 8.96 -6.63
N GLU A 42 -6.37 10.04 -5.85
CA GLU A 42 -5.74 9.99 -4.52
C GLU A 42 -6.42 8.98 -3.59
N LEU A 43 -7.75 8.92 -3.60
CA LEU A 43 -8.51 7.93 -2.84
C LEU A 43 -8.17 6.50 -3.31
N ALA A 44 -8.15 6.27 -4.62
CA ALA A 44 -7.82 4.97 -5.20
C ALA A 44 -6.40 4.50 -4.83
N GLY A 45 -5.41 5.41 -4.85
CA GLY A 45 -4.05 5.10 -4.42
C GLY A 45 -3.98 4.69 -2.94
N LYS A 46 -4.67 5.44 -2.06
CA LYS A 46 -4.76 5.10 -0.62
C LYS A 46 -5.40 3.73 -0.40
N ILE A 47 -6.51 3.44 -1.08
CA ILE A 47 -7.18 2.13 -1.00
C ILE A 47 -6.24 1.02 -1.47
N THR A 48 -5.52 1.24 -2.58
CA THR A 48 -4.59 0.26 -3.14
C THR A 48 -3.45 -0.06 -2.16
N VAL A 49 -2.88 0.95 -1.51
CA VAL A 49 -1.83 0.76 -0.48
C VAL A 49 -2.38 -0.02 0.72
N LEU A 50 -3.61 0.28 1.16
CA LEU A 50 -4.26 -0.49 2.23
C LEU A 50 -4.50 -1.95 1.83
N SER A 51 -4.93 -2.21 0.59
CA SER A 51 -5.09 -3.57 0.07
C SER A 51 -3.76 -4.34 0.01
N LEU A 52 -2.65 -3.67 -0.32
CA LEU A 52 -1.31 -4.25 -0.24
C LEU A 52 -0.87 -4.57 1.21
N GLY A 53 -1.37 -3.81 2.18
CA GLY A 53 -1.13 -4.05 3.61
C GLY A 53 -2.00 -5.16 4.20
N LEU A 54 -3.16 -5.46 3.60
CA LEU A 54 -4.09 -6.49 4.06
C LEU A 54 -3.45 -7.88 4.34
N PRO A 55 -2.59 -8.45 3.46
CA PRO A 55 -1.94 -9.75 3.72
C PRO A 55 -1.04 -9.76 4.96
N LEU A 56 -0.52 -8.61 5.41
CA LEU A 56 0.30 -8.52 6.62
C LEU A 56 -0.49 -8.93 7.86
N PHE A 57 -1.77 -8.59 7.92
CA PHE A 57 -2.65 -9.00 9.02
C PHE A 57 -2.85 -10.52 9.04
N GLY A 58 -2.90 -11.17 7.87
CA GLY A 58 -2.95 -12.64 7.79
C GLY A 58 -1.72 -13.29 8.43
N LYS A 59 -0.53 -12.78 8.11
CA LYS A 59 0.73 -13.23 8.73
C LYS A 59 0.78 -12.97 10.23
N LEU A 60 0.27 -11.83 10.67
CA LEU A 60 0.16 -11.52 12.10
C LEU A 60 -0.73 -12.54 12.83
N LEU A 61 -1.89 -12.88 12.25
CA LEU A 61 -2.81 -13.86 12.82
C LEU A 61 -2.19 -15.27 12.88
N GLU A 62 -1.37 -15.67 11.90
CA GLU A 62 -0.62 -16.93 11.97
C GLU A 62 0.35 -16.93 13.17
N ILE A 63 1.09 -15.85 13.38
CA ILE A 63 2.00 -15.71 14.52
C ILE A 63 1.23 -15.77 15.85
N VAL A 64 0.10 -15.08 15.96
CA VAL A 64 -0.75 -15.12 17.15
C VAL A 64 -1.27 -16.53 17.41
N LYS A 65 -1.72 -17.24 16.36
CA LYS A 65 -2.16 -18.64 16.48
C LYS A 65 -1.03 -19.56 16.96
N GLN A 66 0.19 -19.37 16.47
CA GLN A 66 1.35 -20.15 16.92
C GLN A 66 1.70 -19.90 18.38
N LEU A 67 1.55 -18.66 18.86
CA LEU A 67 1.79 -18.29 20.26
C LEU A 67 0.71 -18.81 21.21
N ILE A 68 -0.55 -18.84 20.79
CA ILE A 68 -1.69 -19.33 21.61
C ILE A 68 -1.79 -20.86 21.60
N ALA A 69 -1.39 -21.53 20.51
CA ALA A 69 -1.42 -22.99 20.39
C ALA A 69 -0.25 -23.71 21.10
N ILE A 70 0.60 -22.94 21.79
CA ILE A 70 1.63 -23.41 22.74
C ILE A 70 1.03 -23.44 24.15
#